data_AF-A0AAD6I347-F1
#
_entry.id   AF-A0AAD6I347-F1
#
_cell.length_a   1.000
_cell.length_b   1.000
_cell.length_c   1.000
_cell.angle_alpha   90.00
_cell.angle_beta   90.00
_cell.angle_gamma   90.00
#
_symmetry.space_group_name_H-M   'P 1'
#
loop_
_entity.id
_entity.type
_entity.pdbx_description
1 polymer ?
#
loop_
_entity_poly.entity_id
_entity_poly.type
_entity_poly.pdbx_seq_one_letter_code
_entity_poly.pdbx_strand_id
1 'polypeptide(L)'
;MWDGRFFDPEKATENWKTLEGPWKHFGPFENAMDLFGDGSFWIIQAPGHMPGNLGACARLATGDWVVLGSDCCHSRALFTGTKEFASFELPDGITFSLHEDVPAATDTLERMRIMERKFGAHVALAHDTAWIERENDSILLSLLDDEFRCDMRVALKHQAPF
;
A
#
# COMPACT_ATOMS: atom_id res chain seq x y z
N MET A 1 -13.76 -11.22 11.34
CA MET A 1 -14.30 -10.43 12.47
C MET A 1 -13.12 -9.71 13.09
N TRP A 2 -13.11 -8.38 13.12
CA TRP A 2 -12.00 -7.60 13.70
C TRP A 2 -12.11 -7.63 15.23
N ASP A 3 -11.00 -7.93 15.91
CA ASP A 3 -10.90 -7.90 17.37
C ASP A 3 -10.01 -6.72 17.78
N GLY A 4 -10.63 -5.67 18.32
CA GLY A 4 -9.90 -4.46 18.72
C GLY A 4 -8.92 -4.65 19.87
N ARG A 5 -8.90 -5.83 20.51
CA ARG A 5 -8.00 -6.13 21.62
C ARG A 5 -6.61 -6.56 21.18
N PHE A 6 -6.33 -6.64 19.87
CA PHE A 6 -4.99 -7.01 19.37
C PHE A 6 -3.87 -6.17 19.98
N PHE A 7 -4.10 -4.87 20.18
CA PHE A 7 -3.13 -3.93 20.73
C PHE A 7 -3.41 -3.55 22.19
N ASP A 8 -4.36 -4.21 22.84
CA ASP A 8 -4.70 -3.93 24.23
C ASP A 8 -3.53 -4.36 25.15
N PRO A 9 -2.99 -3.46 25.99
CA PRO A 9 -1.81 -3.78 26.81
C PRO A 9 -2.06 -4.84 27.89
N GLU A 10 -3.32 -5.07 28.28
CA GLU A 10 -3.70 -6.01 29.35
C GLU A 10 -4.45 -7.24 28.83
N LYS A 11 -5.20 -7.07 27.73
CA LYS A 11 -6.13 -8.07 27.18
C LYS A 11 -5.77 -8.46 25.75
N ALA A 12 -4.51 -8.27 25.36
CA ALA A 12 -3.98 -8.68 24.06
C ALA A 12 -4.44 -10.11 23.72
N THR A 13 -5.12 -10.24 22.59
CA THR A 13 -5.51 -11.56 22.06
C THR A 13 -4.39 -12.20 21.24
N GLU A 14 -3.40 -11.40 20.84
CA GLU A 14 -2.27 -11.83 20.02
C GLU A 14 -0.96 -11.24 20.53
N ASN A 15 0.16 -11.88 20.20
CA ASN A 15 1.49 -11.35 20.47
C ASN A 15 1.93 -10.42 19.35
N TRP A 16 2.36 -9.21 19.68
CA TRP A 16 2.90 -8.26 18.72
C TRP A 16 4.17 -7.60 19.28
N LYS A 17 4.99 -7.07 18.38
CA LYS A 17 6.12 -6.21 18.73
C LYS A 17 6.32 -5.16 17.65
N THR A 18 6.79 -3.99 18.04
CA THR A 18 7.24 -2.97 17.10
C THR A 18 8.49 -3.45 16.38
N LEU A 19 8.60 -3.14 15.09
CA LEU A 19 9.82 -3.38 14.32
C LEU A 19 10.86 -2.33 14.74
N GLU A 20 11.91 -2.77 15.43
CA GLU A 20 12.97 -1.89 15.92
C GLU A 20 14.02 -1.56 14.84
N GLY A 21 13.99 -2.25 13.70
CA GLY A 21 14.96 -2.14 12.62
C GLY A 21 15.99 -3.28 12.64
N PRO A 22 17.18 -3.09 12.03
CA PRO A 22 17.72 -1.82 11.54
C PRO A 22 16.98 -1.30 10.30
N TRP A 23 16.67 0.00 10.31
CA TRP A 23 16.20 0.73 9.13
C TRP A 23 17.39 1.09 8.23
N LYS A 24 17.22 0.85 6.93
CA LYS A 24 18.23 0.97 5.89
C LYS A 24 17.61 1.63 4.66
N HIS A 25 18.47 2.16 3.80
CA HIS A 25 18.04 2.70 2.52
C HIS A 25 17.69 1.59 1.52
N PHE A 26 16.55 1.72 0.82
CA PHE A 26 16.11 0.83 -0.26
C PHE A 26 15.41 1.64 -1.37
N GLY A 27 16.00 1.65 -2.57
CA GLY A 27 15.47 2.45 -3.67
C GLY A 27 15.37 3.93 -3.30
N PRO A 28 14.19 4.57 -3.35
CA PRO A 28 13.96 5.94 -2.89
C PRO A 28 13.56 6.06 -1.39
N PHE A 29 13.44 4.94 -0.67
CA PHE A 29 13.05 4.93 0.73
C PHE A 29 14.29 4.97 1.63
N GLU A 30 14.34 5.95 2.54
CA GLU A 30 15.44 6.10 3.50
C GLU A 30 15.34 5.10 4.65
N ASN A 31 14.11 4.78 5.06
CA ASN A 31 13.81 3.88 6.16
C ASN A 31 13.04 2.65 5.66
N ALA A 32 13.78 1.60 5.33
CA ALA A 32 13.27 0.29 4.95
C ALA A 32 13.99 -0.82 5.72
N MET A 33 13.39 -2.00 5.80
CA MET A 33 13.95 -3.13 6.53
C MET A 33 13.77 -4.39 5.70
N ASP A 34 14.89 -5.02 5.35
CA ASP A 34 14.91 -6.38 4.78
C ASP A 34 14.46 -7.37 5.86
N LEU A 35 13.21 -7.84 5.73
CA LEU A 35 12.56 -8.61 6.77
C LEU A 35 13.13 -10.03 6.87
N PHE A 36 13.54 -10.61 5.75
CA PHE A 36 14.08 -11.97 5.68
C PHE A 36 15.61 -12.01 5.69
N GLY A 37 16.26 -10.89 5.36
CA GLY A 37 17.73 -10.77 5.34
C GLY A 37 18.36 -11.33 4.07
N ASP A 38 17.55 -11.76 3.09
CA ASP A 38 17.98 -12.27 1.79
C ASP A 38 17.73 -11.26 0.65
N GLY A 39 17.20 -10.08 0.98
CA GLY A 39 16.89 -9.00 0.05
C GLY A 39 15.61 -9.20 -0.76
N SER A 40 14.80 -10.24 -0.48
CA SER A 40 13.59 -10.54 -1.26
C SER A 40 12.35 -9.78 -0.80
N PHE A 41 12.28 -9.36 0.46
CA PHE A 41 11.11 -8.69 1.02
C PHE A 41 11.51 -7.57 1.97
N TRP A 42 11.08 -6.36 1.63
CA TRP A 42 11.42 -5.14 2.36
C TRP A 42 10.17 -4.49 2.92
N ILE A 43 10.13 -4.25 4.22
CA ILE A 43 9.17 -3.33 4.82
C ILE A 43 9.67 -1.91 4.58
N ILE A 44 8.81 -1.02 4.12
CA ILE A 44 9.13 0.41 3.90
C ILE A 44 8.27 1.27 4.82
N GLN A 45 8.86 2.31 5.42
CA GLN A 45 8.05 3.34 6.08
C GLN A 45 7.31 4.16 5.02
N ALA A 46 6.00 4.32 5.21
CA ALA A 46 5.09 4.99 4.28
C ALA A 46 4.22 6.01 5.02
N PRO A 47 4.81 7.04 5.66
CA PRO A 47 4.09 7.99 6.49
C PRO A 47 3.10 8.84 5.68
N GLY A 48 2.14 9.42 6.39
CA GLY A 48 1.22 10.40 5.85
C GLY A 48 -0.25 10.04 6.02
N HIS A 49 -0.62 8.76 5.80
CA HIS A 49 -1.98 8.30 6.12
C HIS A 49 -2.22 8.33 7.62
N MET A 50 -1.37 7.62 8.37
CA MET A 50 -1.31 7.61 9.83
C MET A 50 0.12 7.35 10.33
N PRO A 51 0.48 7.77 11.55
CA PRO A 51 1.73 7.42 12.19
C PRO A 51 1.96 5.91 12.19
N GLY A 52 3.16 5.50 11.79
CA GLY A 52 3.51 4.08 11.72
C GLY A 52 2.94 3.32 10.52
N ASN A 53 2.31 4.00 9.54
CA ASN A 53 1.90 3.34 8.30
C ASN A 53 3.12 2.76 7.56
N LEU A 54 2.98 1.52 7.12
CA LEU A 54 4.01 0.75 6.44
C LEU A 54 3.50 0.30 5.07
N GLY A 55 4.42 0.19 4.12
CA GLY A 55 4.24 -0.57 2.89
C GLY A 55 5.26 -1.70 2.82
N ALA A 56 5.28 -2.41 1.70
CA ALA A 56 6.32 -3.39 1.44
C ALA A 56 6.76 -3.41 -0.04
N CYS A 57 7.96 -3.90 -0.28
CA CYS A 57 8.48 -4.22 -1.61
C CYS A 57 8.87 -5.70 -1.63
N ALA A 58 8.29 -6.47 -2.54
CA ALA A 58 8.54 -7.90 -2.70
C ALA A 58 9.18 -8.17 -4.06
N ARG A 59 10.24 -8.97 -4.07
CA ARG A 59 10.86 -9.47 -5.30
C ARG A 59 10.30 -10.83 -5.64
N LEU A 60 9.78 -10.98 -6.84
CA LEU A 60 9.29 -12.25 -7.36
C LEU A 60 10.44 -13.12 -7.87
N ALA A 61 10.21 -14.42 -7.99
CA ALA A 61 11.18 -15.35 -8.55
C ALA A 61 11.54 -15.03 -10.02
N THR A 62 10.65 -14.36 -10.75
CA THR A 62 10.88 -13.82 -12.09
C THR A 62 11.90 -12.69 -12.11
N GLY A 63 12.17 -12.07 -10.96
CA GLY A 63 13.04 -10.91 -10.80
C GLY A 63 12.29 -9.58 -10.71
N ASP A 64 10.99 -9.57 -11.03
CA ASP A 64 10.14 -8.39 -10.95
C ASP A 64 9.93 -7.93 -9.51
N TRP A 65 9.71 -6.64 -9.33
CA TRP A 65 9.42 -6.03 -8.03
C TRP A 65 7.96 -5.61 -7.95
N VAL A 66 7.33 -5.89 -6.81
CA VAL A 66 5.99 -5.42 -6.48
C VAL A 66 6.08 -4.51 -5.25
N VAL A 67 5.54 -3.30 -5.36
CA VAL A 67 5.33 -2.39 -4.23
C VAL A 67 3.90 -2.56 -3.73
N LEU A 68 3.75 -2.98 -2.49
CA LEU A 68 2.49 -3.07 -1.75
C LEU A 68 2.32 -1.76 -0.97
N GLY A 69 1.55 -0.83 -1.53
CA GLY A 69 1.43 0.53 -1.04
C GLY A 69 0.58 0.69 0.23
N SER A 70 -0.19 -0.32 0.62
CA SER A 70 -1.14 -0.22 1.74
C SER A 70 -2.07 0.99 1.57
N ASP A 71 -2.48 1.62 2.67
CA ASP A 71 -3.34 2.80 2.71
C ASP A 71 -2.58 4.11 2.58
N CYS A 72 -1.32 4.09 2.11
CA CYS A 72 -0.62 5.33 1.78
C CYS A 72 -1.38 6.14 0.71
N CYS A 73 -2.18 5.45 -0.11
CA CYS A 73 -2.97 6.04 -1.18
C CYS A 73 -4.20 5.19 -1.52
N HIS A 74 -5.38 5.81 -1.45
CA HIS A 74 -6.66 5.14 -1.65
C HIS A 74 -7.10 5.03 -3.13
N SER A 75 -6.37 5.59 -4.10
CA SER A 75 -6.74 5.45 -5.51
C SER A 75 -5.60 5.67 -6.49
N ARG A 76 -5.68 5.03 -7.68
CA ARG A 76 -4.74 5.29 -8.77
C ARG A 76 -4.76 6.74 -9.24
N ALA A 77 -5.88 7.45 -9.09
CA ALA A 77 -5.97 8.86 -9.48
C ALA A 77 -5.09 9.77 -8.60
N LEU A 78 -5.11 9.56 -7.29
CA LEU A 78 -4.17 10.21 -6.35
C LEU A 78 -2.73 9.80 -6.66
N PHE A 79 -2.50 8.50 -6.88
CA PHE A 79 -1.18 7.97 -7.22
C PHE A 79 -0.64 8.57 -8.52
N THR A 80 -1.46 8.84 -9.53
CA THR A 80 -1.01 9.46 -10.79
C THR A 80 -0.97 10.99 -10.75
N GLY A 81 -1.49 11.61 -9.69
CA GLY A 81 -1.59 13.07 -9.57
C GLY A 81 -2.72 13.67 -10.41
N THR A 82 -3.66 12.85 -10.88
CA THR A 82 -4.87 13.33 -11.58
C THR A 82 -5.94 13.83 -10.60
N LYS A 83 -5.80 13.50 -9.31
CA LYS A 83 -6.55 14.07 -8.19
C LYS A 83 -5.58 14.44 -7.06
N GLU A 84 -6.01 15.38 -6.22
CA GLU A 84 -5.31 15.79 -5.01
C GLU A 84 -5.94 15.14 -3.76
N PHE A 85 -5.17 15.10 -2.67
CA PHE A 85 -5.68 14.64 -1.38
C PHE A 85 -6.87 15.52 -0.95
N ALA A 86 -7.98 14.86 -0.63
CA ALA A 86 -9.17 15.58 -0.19
C ALA A 86 -8.94 16.16 1.20
N SER A 87 -9.27 17.43 1.36
CA SER A 87 -9.39 18.12 2.63
C SER A 87 -10.75 18.83 2.69
N PHE A 88 -11.40 18.77 3.84
CA PHE A 88 -12.68 19.45 4.05
C PHE A 88 -12.73 20.11 5.41
N GLU A 89 -13.30 21.31 5.45
CA GLU A 89 -13.50 22.05 6.71
C GLU A 89 -14.72 21.49 7.45
N LEU A 90 -14.53 21.15 8.71
CA LEU A 90 -15.58 20.79 9.63
C LEU A 90 -16.25 22.06 10.21
N PRO A 91 -17.49 21.96 10.74
CA PRO A 91 -18.23 23.12 11.28
C PRO A 91 -17.52 23.89 12.41
N ASP A 92 -16.53 23.28 13.07
CA ASP A 92 -15.71 23.87 14.13
C ASP A 92 -14.42 24.55 13.60
N GLY A 93 -14.22 24.57 12.29
CA GLY A 93 -13.04 25.17 11.63
C GLY A 93 -11.84 24.22 11.53
N ILE A 94 -11.98 22.95 11.93
CA ILE A 94 -10.94 21.93 11.79
C ILE A 94 -10.95 21.41 10.35
N THR A 95 -9.80 21.43 9.67
CA THR A 95 -9.64 20.73 8.39
C THR A 95 -9.45 19.25 8.63
N PHE A 96 -10.34 18.42 8.10
CA PHE A 96 -10.21 16.98 8.09
C PHE A 96 -9.61 16.49 6.77
N SER A 97 -8.75 15.48 6.85
CA SER A 97 -8.32 14.66 5.73
C SER A 97 -8.24 13.19 6.16
N LEU A 98 -8.31 12.27 5.20
CA LEU A 98 -7.98 10.85 5.44
C LEU A 98 -6.47 10.63 5.63
N HIS A 99 -5.66 11.67 5.47
CA HIS A 99 -4.23 11.67 5.69
C HIS A 99 -3.88 12.63 6.80
N GLU A 100 -3.29 12.11 7.89
CA GLU A 100 -2.86 12.93 9.03
C GLU A 100 -1.76 13.92 8.65
N ASP A 101 -0.86 13.55 7.72
CA ASP A 101 0.22 14.39 7.19
C ASP A 101 0.24 14.32 5.66
N VAL A 102 -0.43 15.28 5.02
CA VAL A 102 -0.55 15.38 3.55
C VAL A 102 0.82 15.57 2.86
N PRO A 103 1.72 16.45 3.34
CA PRO A 103 3.09 16.52 2.82
C PRO A 103 3.83 15.18 2.85
N ALA A 104 3.81 14.47 3.98
CA ALA A 104 4.46 13.16 4.09
C ALA A 104 3.81 12.10 3.19
N ALA A 105 2.48 12.12 3.05
CA ALA A 105 1.77 11.23 2.13
C ALA A 105 2.17 11.50 0.68
N THR A 106 2.34 12.77 0.32
CA THR A 106 2.78 13.19 -1.01
C THR A 106 4.20 12.71 -1.31
N ASP A 107 5.13 12.88 -0.36
CA ASP A 107 6.52 12.38 -0.50
C ASP A 107 6.56 10.85 -0.62
N THR A 108 5.79 10.13 0.21
CA THR A 108 5.64 8.67 0.12
C THR A 108 5.17 8.24 -1.27
N LEU A 109 4.18 8.92 -1.83
CA LEU A 109 3.70 8.67 -3.20
C LEU A 109 4.77 8.95 -4.25
N GLU A 110 5.53 10.03 -4.12
CA GLU A 110 6.64 10.37 -5.02
C GLU A 110 7.69 9.24 -5.06
N ARG A 111 8.05 8.70 -3.89
CA ARG A 111 8.97 7.56 -3.76
C ARG A 111 8.41 6.31 -4.44
N MET A 112 7.12 5.99 -4.26
CA MET A 112 6.50 4.86 -4.97
C MET A 112 6.44 5.07 -6.49
N ARG A 113 6.17 6.30 -6.96
CA ARG A 113 6.25 6.65 -8.40
C ARG A 113 7.67 6.50 -8.95
N ILE A 114 8.69 6.73 -8.14
CA ILE A 114 10.08 6.49 -8.52
C ILE A 114 10.32 4.98 -8.67
N MET A 115 9.81 4.15 -7.76
CA MET A 115 9.87 2.68 -7.90
C MET A 115 9.22 2.22 -9.21
N GLU A 116 8.02 2.73 -9.54
CA GLU A 116 7.33 2.37 -10.78
C GLU A 116 8.11 2.85 -12.02
N ARG A 117 8.44 4.14 -12.09
CA ARG A 117 8.97 4.75 -13.32
C ARG A 117 10.45 4.49 -13.57
N LYS A 118 11.28 4.42 -12.51
CA LYS A 118 12.74 4.27 -12.65
C LYS A 118 13.21 2.84 -12.44
N PHE A 119 12.55 2.08 -11.57
CA PHE A 119 12.95 0.71 -11.24
C PHE A 119 12.05 -0.36 -11.86
N GLY A 120 10.99 0.04 -12.58
CA GLY A 120 10.09 -0.88 -13.25
C GLY A 120 9.25 -1.72 -12.28
N ALA A 121 9.07 -1.26 -11.04
CA ALA A 121 8.28 -1.98 -10.06
C ALA A 121 6.77 -1.84 -10.34
N HIS A 122 6.01 -2.87 -10.03
CA HIS A 122 4.57 -2.89 -10.15
C HIS A 122 3.93 -2.44 -8.84
N VAL A 123 3.08 -1.41 -8.85
CA VAL A 123 2.51 -0.85 -7.63
C VAL A 123 1.07 -1.33 -7.43
N ALA A 124 0.82 -2.06 -6.35
CA ALA A 124 -0.51 -2.43 -5.87
C ALA A 124 -0.89 -1.57 -4.67
N LEU A 125 -2.02 -0.86 -4.77
CA LEU A 125 -2.60 -0.06 -3.68
C LEU A 125 -3.80 -0.79 -3.11
N ALA A 126 -4.07 -0.63 -1.81
CA ALA A 126 -5.14 -1.37 -1.11
C ALA A 126 -6.54 -1.17 -1.73
N HIS A 127 -6.78 0.00 -2.33
CA HIS A 127 -8.07 0.40 -2.89
C HIS A 127 -8.01 0.76 -4.39
N ASP A 128 -7.08 0.16 -5.13
CA ASP A 128 -6.98 0.32 -6.59
C ASP A 128 -7.39 -0.95 -7.34
N THR A 129 -8.60 -0.93 -7.90
CA THR A 129 -9.12 -2.00 -8.77
C THR A 129 -8.77 -1.78 -10.26
N ALA A 130 -8.09 -0.69 -10.64
CA ALA A 130 -7.98 -0.35 -12.05
C ALA A 130 -7.16 -1.37 -12.87
N TRP A 131 -6.12 -1.97 -12.27
CA TRP A 131 -5.30 -2.98 -12.94
C TRP A 131 -6.01 -4.34 -13.05
N ILE A 132 -6.90 -4.63 -12.10
CA ILE A 132 -7.83 -5.77 -12.08
C ILE A 132 -8.85 -5.61 -13.21
N GLU A 133 -9.53 -4.47 -13.26
CA GLU A 133 -10.58 -4.16 -14.23
C GLU A 133 -10.08 -4.12 -15.68
N ARG A 134 -8.86 -3.63 -15.88
CA ARG A 134 -8.26 -3.49 -17.22
C ARG A 134 -7.46 -4.71 -17.66
N GLU A 135 -7.21 -5.64 -16.74
CA GLU A 135 -6.32 -6.79 -16.92
C GLU A 135 -4.98 -6.42 -17.60
N ASN A 136 -4.39 -5.28 -17.21
CA ASN A 136 -3.27 -4.67 -17.95
C ASN A 136 -1.90 -4.78 -17.26
N ASP A 137 -1.84 -5.46 -16.11
CA ASP A 137 -0.61 -5.73 -15.38
C ASP A 137 -0.49 -7.23 -15.09
N SER A 138 0.22 -7.96 -15.96
CA SER A 138 0.36 -9.40 -15.83
C SER A 138 1.10 -9.83 -14.56
N ILE A 139 1.94 -8.97 -13.99
CA ILE A 139 2.68 -9.26 -12.76
C ILE A 139 1.77 -9.16 -11.55
N LEU A 140 0.99 -8.09 -11.43
CA LEU A 140 0.00 -7.98 -10.34
C LEU A 140 -1.09 -9.04 -10.46
N LEU A 141 -1.57 -9.31 -11.68
CA LEU A 141 -2.52 -10.39 -11.91
C LEU A 141 -1.96 -11.74 -11.47
N SER A 142 -0.65 -11.99 -11.65
CA SER A 142 0.00 -13.25 -11.25
C SER A 142 -0.12 -13.57 -9.76
N LEU A 143 -0.39 -12.57 -8.91
CA LEU A 143 -0.58 -12.73 -7.47
C LEU A 143 -1.98 -13.25 -7.09
N LEU A 144 -2.94 -13.14 -8.00
CA LEU A 144 -4.30 -13.63 -7.82
C LEU A 144 -4.40 -15.08 -8.29
N ASP A 145 -5.10 -15.93 -7.54
CA ASP A 145 -5.39 -17.29 -7.99
C ASP A 145 -6.45 -17.33 -9.11
N ASP A 146 -6.55 -18.49 -9.77
CA ASP A 146 -7.43 -18.65 -10.93
C ASP A 146 -8.93 -18.56 -10.57
N GLU A 147 -9.30 -18.98 -9.36
CA GLU A 147 -10.67 -18.91 -8.84
C GLU A 147 -11.09 -17.45 -8.67
N PHE A 148 -10.27 -16.65 -7.97
CA PHE A 148 -10.50 -15.24 -7.77
C PHE A 148 -10.55 -14.47 -9.09
N ARG A 149 -9.66 -14.77 -10.05
CA ARG A 149 -9.71 -14.15 -11.38
C ARG A 149 -10.99 -14.51 -12.14
N CYS A 150 -11.50 -15.72 -11.97
CA CYS A 150 -12.77 -16.13 -12.56
C CYS A 150 -13.95 -15.36 -11.93
N ASP A 151 -14.02 -15.34 -10.61
CA ASP A 151 -15.08 -14.64 -9.85
C ASP A 151 -15.09 -13.15 -10.15
N MET A 152 -13.92 -12.53 -10.15
CA MET A 152 -13.71 -11.13 -10.55
C MET A 152 -14.27 -10.84 -11.96
N ARG A 153 -13.95 -11.67 -12.96
CA ARG A 153 -14.45 -11.47 -14.34
C ARG A 153 -15.98 -11.56 -14.43
N VAL A 154 -16.57 -12.48 -13.66
CA VAL A 154 -18.03 -12.61 -13.56
C VAL A 154 -18.61 -11.39 -12.87
N ALA A 155 -18.08 -11.01 -11.72
CA ALA A 155 -18.59 -9.91 -10.90
C ALA A 155 -18.48 -8.55 -11.61
N LEU A 156 -17.35 -8.25 -12.25
CA LEU A 156 -17.16 -7.02 -13.04
C LEU A 156 -18.14 -6.91 -14.20
N LYS A 157 -18.43 -8.02 -14.89
CA LYS A 157 -19.44 -8.06 -15.96
C LYS A 157 -20.84 -7.72 -15.44
N HIS A 158 -21.12 -8.04 -14.18
CA HIS A 158 -22.43 -7.85 -13.55
C HIS A 158 -22.50 -6.65 -12.61
N GLN A 159 -21.42 -5.87 -12.45
CA GLN A 159 -21.27 -4.83 -11.43
C GLN A 159 -21.65 -5.33 -10.02
N ALA A 160 -21.37 -6.60 -9.74
CA ALA A 160 -21.62 -7.25 -8.46
C ALA A 160 -20.37 -7.17 -7.56
N PRO A 161 -20.52 -7.19 -6.23
CA PRO A 161 -19.37 -7.38 -5.33
C PRO A 161 -18.77 -8.78 -5.51
N PHE A 162 -17.46 -8.90 -5.33
CA PHE A 162 -16.68 -10.14 -5.31
C PHE A 162 -15.84 -10.19 -4.04
#